data_AF-A0A453L4K8-F1
#
_entry.id   AF-A0A453L4K8-F1
#
_cell.length_a   1.000
_cell.length_b   1.000
_cell.length_c   1.000
_cell.angle_alpha   90.00
_cell.angle_beta   90.00
_cell.angle_gamma   90.00
#
_symmetry.space_group_name_H-M   'P 1'
#
loop_
_entity.id
_entity.type
_entity.pdbx_description
1 polymer ?
#
loop_
_entity_poly.entity_id
_entity_poly.type
_entity_poly.pdbx_seq_one_letter_code
_entity_poly.pdbx_strand_id
1 'polypeptide(L)'
;MRQHAPAYTPEAASASATGGAGERHSLPALQAKMKRDPEGYETELRQLQRHFESSVFLFRQQAALSSSSSGGGGGETAKELGDLALFLAHVAPFYPNDLADLPDHIGGLLDTNARALPSGLRVHLVQALILLVNRKIVDLEDTMELFMELQVIGDRAVKKLAFSHIVHSIRRMNQKHKNEAKNRKLQGILFKLVQGEEESRAKRAFTILCDLHRRRVWFDDRTANAICDACFHPSSRLMTAAISLLIGYENVEQEDDSDASSEDEASQNPNIILSKEDVYKANHKGTSASKKKKKAKLERVVRSMKRQQRKSNEESGSNYYSPLTYLKDPQ
;
A
#
# COMPACT_ATOMS: atom_id res chain seq x y z
N MET A 1 -88.48 -0.69 11.03
CA MET A 1 -88.02 0.13 12.17
C MET A 1 -86.60 0.58 11.89
N ARG A 2 -86.39 1.90 11.75
CA ARG A 2 -85.08 2.56 11.71
C ARG A 2 -84.46 2.60 13.10
N GLN A 3 -83.14 2.80 13.15
CA GLN A 3 -82.25 3.39 14.19
C GLN A 3 -80.95 2.56 14.21
N HIS A 4 -79.73 3.07 14.29
CA HIS A 4 -79.14 4.41 14.34
C HIS A 4 -77.65 4.21 13.98
N ALA A 5 -77.06 5.09 13.18
CA ALA A 5 -75.60 5.22 13.09
C ALA A 5 -75.08 6.01 14.31
N PRO A 6 -73.81 5.81 14.68
CA PRO A 6 -72.98 6.95 15.02
C PRO A 6 -71.68 7.00 14.19
N ALA A 7 -71.25 8.24 13.99
CA ALA A 7 -70.14 8.68 13.16
C ALA A 7 -68.77 8.21 13.68
N TYR A 8 -67.84 7.95 12.75
CA TYR A 8 -66.41 8.03 13.03
C TYR A 8 -65.77 8.98 12.01
N THR A 9 -65.14 10.01 12.56
CA THR A 9 -64.44 11.10 11.88
C THR A 9 -63.11 10.63 11.27
N PRO A 10 -62.58 11.37 10.27
CA PRO A 10 -61.40 10.96 9.51
C PRO A 10 -60.13 11.47 10.20
N GLU A 11 -59.41 10.59 10.89
CA GLU A 11 -58.05 10.87 11.35
C GLU A 11 -57.23 9.57 11.40
N ALA A 12 -56.86 9.08 10.20
CA ALA A 12 -55.81 8.08 10.03
C ALA A 12 -55.16 8.27 8.66
N ALA A 13 -54.75 9.51 8.39
CA ALA A 13 -53.62 9.74 7.51
C ALA A 13 -52.33 9.55 8.32
N SER A 14 -51.27 9.09 7.66
CA SER A 14 -49.87 9.03 8.13
C SER A 14 -49.46 7.91 9.11
N ALA A 15 -49.26 6.72 8.56
CA ALA A 15 -48.12 5.85 8.86
C ALA A 15 -47.93 4.92 7.65
N SER A 16 -47.13 5.28 6.64
CA SER A 16 -45.69 4.95 6.54
C SER A 16 -45.38 3.56 7.13
N ALA A 17 -44.88 2.57 6.40
CA ALA A 17 -43.82 2.66 5.42
C ALA A 17 -43.92 1.58 4.32
N THR A 18 -43.81 2.06 3.09
CA THR A 18 -43.13 1.44 1.95
C THR A 18 -42.15 0.33 2.31
N GLY A 19 -42.49 -0.90 1.93
CA GLY A 19 -41.54 -2.01 1.87
C GLY A 19 -40.48 -1.75 0.78
N GLY A 20 -39.24 -1.54 1.23
CA GLY A 20 -38.03 -2.06 0.58
C GLY A 20 -37.67 -1.54 -0.81
N ALA A 21 -38.03 -0.30 -1.18
CA ALA A 21 -37.42 0.35 -2.33
C ALA A 21 -36.04 0.89 -1.94
N GLY A 22 -34.99 0.10 -2.23
CA GLY A 22 -33.62 0.58 -2.44
C GLY A 22 -33.02 1.44 -1.32
N GLU A 23 -32.68 0.83 -0.19
CA GLU A 23 -31.52 1.35 0.53
C GLU A 23 -30.30 1.10 -0.37
N ARG A 24 -29.90 2.12 -1.15
CA ARG A 24 -28.54 2.20 -1.69
C ARG A 24 -27.60 2.29 -0.48
N HIS A 25 -27.35 1.16 0.15
CA HIS A 25 -26.39 1.07 1.24
C HIS A 25 -25.07 1.64 0.74
N SER A 26 -24.49 2.58 1.49
CA SER A 26 -23.16 3.04 1.19
C SER A 26 -22.23 1.83 1.15
N LEU A 27 -21.34 1.77 0.15
CA LEU A 27 -20.38 0.66 0.00
C LEU A 27 -19.68 0.29 1.33
N PRO A 28 -19.28 1.26 2.20
CA PRO A 28 -18.71 0.92 3.50
C PRO A 28 -19.65 0.19 4.46
N ALA A 29 -20.94 0.55 4.48
CA ALA A 29 -21.94 -0.10 5.35
C ALA A 29 -22.23 -1.53 4.88
N LEU A 30 -22.34 -1.73 3.56
CA LEU A 30 -22.52 -3.06 2.98
C LEU A 30 -21.28 -3.94 3.25
N GLN A 31 -20.09 -3.38 3.09
CA GLN A 31 -18.83 -4.07 3.39
C GLN A 31 -18.79 -4.57 4.84
N ALA A 32 -19.23 -3.76 5.81
CA ALA A 32 -19.26 -4.17 7.20
C ALA A 32 -20.26 -5.31 7.46
N LYS A 33 -21.42 -5.29 6.83
CA LYS A 33 -22.45 -6.34 6.94
C LYS A 33 -21.97 -7.66 6.33
N MET A 34 -21.43 -7.63 5.11
CA MET A 34 -20.91 -8.81 4.42
C MET A 34 -19.73 -9.47 5.15
N LYS A 35 -18.94 -8.69 5.91
CA LYS A 35 -17.86 -9.24 6.74
C LYS A 35 -18.35 -9.88 8.03
N ARG A 36 -19.53 -9.48 8.52
CA ARG A 36 -20.13 -10.02 9.74
C ARG A 36 -20.88 -11.31 9.47
N ASP A 37 -21.53 -11.40 8.32
CA ASP A 37 -22.35 -12.53 7.90
C ASP A 37 -22.11 -12.81 6.41
N PRO A 38 -21.10 -13.62 6.04
CA PRO A 38 -20.79 -13.87 4.64
C PRO A 38 -21.87 -14.69 3.91
N GLU A 39 -22.40 -15.73 4.55
CA GLU A 39 -23.37 -16.64 3.95
C GLU A 39 -24.69 -15.93 3.59
N GLY A 40 -25.12 -14.98 4.43
CA GLY A 40 -26.35 -14.22 4.20
C GLY A 40 -26.29 -13.22 3.04
N TYR A 41 -25.11 -12.91 2.48
CA TYR A 41 -24.92 -11.88 1.45
C TYR A 41 -24.29 -12.39 0.15
N GLU A 42 -24.34 -13.70 -0.11
CA GLU A 42 -23.84 -14.29 -1.36
C GLU A 42 -24.56 -13.74 -2.60
N THR A 43 -25.87 -13.47 -2.48
CA THR A 43 -26.67 -12.91 -3.59
C THR A 43 -26.20 -11.51 -3.98
N GLU A 44 -25.91 -10.68 -3.00
CA GLU A 44 -25.39 -9.32 -3.14
C GLU A 44 -23.98 -9.36 -3.72
N LEU A 45 -23.14 -10.30 -3.26
CA LEU A 45 -21.81 -10.50 -3.84
C LEU A 45 -21.90 -10.81 -5.34
N ARG A 46 -22.74 -11.76 -5.74
CA ARG A 46 -22.92 -12.11 -7.16
C ARG A 46 -23.42 -10.92 -7.97
N GLN A 47 -24.30 -10.09 -7.41
CA GLN A 47 -24.74 -8.86 -8.07
C GLN A 47 -23.60 -7.86 -8.24
N LEU A 48 -22.74 -7.70 -7.22
CA LEU A 48 -21.58 -6.82 -7.28
C LEU A 48 -20.49 -7.32 -8.24
N GLN A 49 -20.28 -8.63 -8.34
CA GLN A 49 -19.37 -9.24 -9.32
C GLN A 49 -19.85 -8.99 -10.75
N ARG A 50 -21.13 -9.27 -11.04
CA ARG A 50 -21.72 -8.98 -12.36
C ARG A 50 -21.64 -7.49 -12.68
N HIS A 51 -21.85 -6.63 -11.69
CA HIS A 51 -21.70 -5.19 -11.87
C HIS A 51 -20.24 -4.82 -12.20
N PHE A 52 -19.25 -5.39 -11.49
CA PHE A 52 -17.84 -5.21 -11.78
C PHE A 52 -17.48 -5.64 -13.21
N GLU A 53 -17.88 -6.86 -13.61
CA GLU A 53 -17.64 -7.38 -14.96
C GLU A 53 -18.28 -6.51 -16.05
N SER A 54 -19.52 -6.09 -15.82
CA SER A 54 -20.24 -5.19 -16.73
C SER A 54 -19.53 -3.84 -16.84
N SER A 55 -19.07 -3.28 -15.73
CA SER A 55 -18.32 -2.01 -15.70
C SER A 55 -16.97 -2.13 -16.39
N VAL A 56 -16.27 -3.27 -16.24
CA VAL A 56 -15.04 -3.57 -16.99
C VAL A 56 -15.32 -3.64 -18.49
N PHE A 57 -16.38 -4.34 -18.89
CA PHE A 57 -16.77 -4.45 -20.29
C PHE A 57 -17.11 -3.10 -20.90
N LEU A 58 -17.95 -2.30 -20.23
CA LEU A 58 -18.32 -0.95 -20.68
C LEU A 58 -17.10 -0.03 -20.76
N PHE A 59 -16.21 -0.07 -19.76
CA PHE A 59 -14.99 0.72 -19.76
C PHE A 59 -14.07 0.35 -20.95
N ARG A 60 -13.90 -0.95 -21.24
CA ARG A 60 -13.12 -1.42 -22.40
C ARG A 60 -13.75 -0.98 -23.73
N GLN A 61 -15.07 -1.08 -23.85
CA GLN A 61 -15.79 -0.66 -25.05
C GLN A 61 -15.70 0.86 -25.25
N GLN A 62 -15.87 1.65 -24.19
CA GLN A 62 -15.69 3.09 -24.20
C GLN A 62 -14.25 3.46 -24.61
N ALA A 63 -13.23 2.81 -24.05
CA ALA A 63 -11.84 3.06 -24.42
C ALA A 63 -11.56 2.78 -25.91
N ALA A 64 -12.17 1.73 -26.48
CA ALA A 64 -12.06 1.41 -27.90
C ALA A 64 -12.74 2.47 -28.81
N LEU A 65 -13.89 3.01 -28.38
CA LEU A 65 -14.65 4.00 -29.15
C LEU A 65 -14.11 5.43 -28.98
N SER A 66 -13.64 5.79 -27.78
CA SER A 66 -13.13 7.12 -27.42
C SER A 66 -11.74 7.44 -27.99
N SER A 67 -11.11 6.52 -28.72
CA SER A 67 -9.98 6.82 -29.62
C SER A 67 -10.33 7.91 -30.66
N SER A 68 -11.61 8.25 -30.84
CA SER A 68 -12.08 9.19 -31.88
C SER A 68 -12.70 10.49 -31.35
N SER A 69 -12.85 10.71 -30.04
CA SER A 69 -13.40 11.96 -29.53
C SER A 69 -13.03 12.25 -28.08
N SER A 70 -12.36 13.38 -27.89
CA SER A 70 -12.11 14.02 -26.60
C SER A 70 -13.44 14.41 -25.95
N GLY A 71 -13.86 13.73 -24.89
CA GLY A 71 -15.08 14.12 -24.18
C GLY A 71 -15.31 13.38 -22.87
N GLY A 72 -14.82 13.98 -21.78
CA GLY A 72 -15.28 14.02 -20.37
C GLY A 72 -16.11 12.92 -19.67
N GLY A 73 -16.68 11.90 -20.33
CA GLY A 73 -17.65 10.96 -19.75
C GLY A 73 -17.05 9.72 -19.09
N GLY A 74 -15.80 9.35 -19.40
CA GLY A 74 -15.17 8.14 -18.84
C GLY A 74 -14.69 8.26 -17.39
N GLY A 75 -14.79 9.44 -16.79
CA GLY A 75 -14.29 9.68 -15.43
C GLY A 75 -15.14 9.05 -14.33
N GLU A 76 -16.47 9.09 -14.49
CA GLU A 76 -17.42 8.55 -13.50
C GLU A 76 -17.43 7.02 -13.52
N THR A 77 -17.51 6.42 -14.72
CA THR A 77 -17.40 4.96 -14.89
C THR A 77 -16.07 4.41 -14.38
N ALA A 78 -14.97 5.12 -14.61
CA ALA A 78 -13.65 4.76 -14.08
C ALA A 78 -13.58 4.86 -12.55
N LYS A 79 -14.25 5.85 -11.95
CA LYS A 79 -14.32 5.99 -10.49
C LYS A 79 -15.12 4.84 -9.88
N GLU A 80 -16.32 4.57 -10.40
CA GLU A 80 -17.18 3.48 -9.95
C GLU A 80 -16.48 2.13 -10.05
N LEU A 81 -15.80 1.87 -11.17
CA LEU A 81 -15.00 0.65 -11.37
C LEU A 81 -13.89 0.53 -10.32
N GLY A 82 -13.18 1.61 -10.02
CA GLY A 82 -12.14 1.64 -8.99
C GLY A 82 -12.69 1.38 -7.58
N ASP A 83 -13.82 2.01 -7.24
CA ASP A 83 -14.49 1.83 -5.95
C ASP A 83 -15.00 0.38 -5.79
N LEU A 84 -15.54 -0.21 -6.86
CA LEU A 84 -15.95 -1.63 -6.88
C LEU A 84 -14.77 -2.57 -6.73
N ALA A 85 -13.66 -2.35 -7.44
CA ALA A 85 -12.46 -3.18 -7.33
C ALA A 85 -11.93 -3.19 -5.89
N LEU A 86 -11.88 -2.03 -5.25
CA LEU A 86 -11.42 -1.90 -3.87
C LEU A 86 -12.39 -2.56 -2.88
N PHE A 87 -13.69 -2.41 -3.10
CA PHE A 87 -14.73 -3.09 -2.32
C PHE A 87 -14.57 -4.61 -2.40
N LEU A 88 -14.47 -5.17 -3.62
CA LEU A 88 -14.33 -6.60 -3.84
C LEU A 88 -13.04 -7.13 -3.19
N ALA A 89 -11.93 -6.40 -3.30
CA ALA A 89 -10.67 -6.76 -2.63
C ALA A 89 -10.79 -6.75 -1.09
N HIS A 90 -11.65 -5.91 -0.51
CA HIS A 90 -11.91 -5.89 0.93
C HIS A 90 -12.73 -7.08 1.43
N VAL A 91 -13.61 -7.64 0.60
CA VAL A 91 -14.47 -8.79 0.95
C VAL A 91 -13.89 -10.12 0.48
N ALA A 92 -12.93 -10.12 -0.45
CA ALA A 92 -12.30 -11.34 -1.01
C ALA A 92 -11.85 -12.39 0.03
N PRO A 93 -11.27 -12.04 1.21
CA PRO A 93 -10.91 -13.04 2.21
C PRO A 93 -12.08 -13.85 2.78
N PHE A 94 -13.31 -13.34 2.67
CA PHE A 94 -14.53 -13.98 3.18
C PHE A 94 -15.25 -14.80 2.11
N TYR A 95 -14.88 -14.65 0.84
CA TYR A 95 -15.48 -15.35 -0.30
C TYR A 95 -14.39 -15.89 -1.23
N PRO A 96 -13.54 -16.83 -0.76
CA PRO A 96 -12.35 -17.27 -1.49
C PRO A 96 -12.68 -18.00 -2.80
N ASN A 97 -13.81 -18.70 -2.87
CA ASN A 97 -14.22 -19.44 -4.06
C ASN A 97 -14.82 -18.51 -5.11
N ASP A 98 -15.72 -17.61 -4.70
CA ASP A 98 -16.41 -16.72 -5.64
C ASP A 98 -15.48 -15.63 -6.19
N LEU A 99 -14.47 -15.18 -5.43
CA LEU A 99 -13.55 -14.11 -5.83
C LEU A 99 -12.14 -14.60 -6.21
N ALA A 100 -12.00 -15.88 -6.59
CA ALA A 100 -10.73 -16.46 -6.98
C ALA A 100 -10.11 -15.75 -8.22
N ASP A 101 -10.93 -15.35 -9.18
CA ASP A 101 -10.48 -14.73 -10.45
C ASP A 101 -10.28 -13.20 -10.35
N LEU A 102 -10.63 -12.59 -9.20
CA LEU A 102 -10.51 -11.15 -9.01
C LEU A 102 -9.08 -10.61 -9.20
N PRO A 103 -8.02 -11.27 -8.68
CA PRO A 103 -6.64 -10.86 -8.94
C PRO A 103 -6.30 -10.78 -10.43
N ASP A 104 -6.71 -11.78 -11.21
CA ASP A 104 -6.38 -11.88 -12.63
C ASP A 104 -7.14 -10.81 -13.44
N HIS A 105 -8.39 -10.53 -13.06
CA HIS A 105 -9.15 -9.43 -13.65
C HIS A 105 -8.49 -8.07 -13.38
N ILE A 106 -8.06 -7.80 -12.14
CA ILE A 106 -7.38 -6.54 -11.78
C ILE A 106 -6.00 -6.46 -12.44
N GLY A 107 -5.24 -7.56 -12.42
CA GLY A 107 -3.92 -7.68 -13.02
C GLY A 107 -3.98 -7.44 -14.53
N GLY A 108 -4.90 -8.10 -15.24
CA GLY A 108 -5.09 -7.93 -16.68
C GLY A 108 -5.51 -6.51 -17.08
N LEU A 109 -6.28 -5.81 -16.25
CA LEU A 109 -6.58 -4.39 -16.48
C LEU A 109 -5.34 -3.51 -16.37
N LEU A 110 -4.45 -3.78 -15.42
CA LEU A 110 -3.21 -3.05 -15.22
C LEU A 110 -2.17 -3.42 -16.29
N ASP A 111 -2.10 -4.67 -16.73
CA ASP A 111 -1.10 -5.15 -17.69
C ASP A 111 -1.41 -4.68 -19.12
N THR A 112 -2.62 -4.93 -19.62
CA THR A 112 -2.97 -4.65 -21.02
C THR A 112 -3.12 -3.15 -21.32
N ASN A 113 -3.51 -2.33 -20.32
CA ASN A 113 -3.99 -0.96 -20.56
C ASN A 113 -3.48 0.09 -19.57
N ALA A 114 -2.51 -0.17 -18.68
CA ALA A 114 -2.16 0.79 -17.61
C ALA A 114 -1.94 2.23 -18.07
N ARG A 115 -1.28 2.46 -19.21
CA ARG A 115 -1.04 3.82 -19.73
C ARG A 115 -2.33 4.54 -20.15
N ALA A 116 -3.31 3.80 -20.68
CA ALA A 116 -4.60 4.34 -21.13
C ALA A 116 -5.60 4.53 -19.98
N LEU A 117 -5.39 3.87 -18.85
CA LEU A 117 -6.26 4.04 -17.68
C LEU A 117 -6.15 5.46 -17.09
N PRO A 118 -7.27 6.07 -16.66
CA PRO A 118 -7.25 7.29 -15.86
C PRO A 118 -6.43 7.11 -14.57
N SER A 119 -5.72 8.16 -14.16
CA SER A 119 -4.81 8.10 -13.00
C SER A 119 -5.52 7.65 -11.71
N GLY A 120 -6.76 8.12 -11.47
CA GLY A 120 -7.53 7.73 -10.29
C GLY A 120 -7.89 6.24 -10.27
N LEU A 121 -8.32 5.70 -11.42
CA LEU A 121 -8.62 4.27 -11.55
C LEU A 121 -7.36 3.42 -11.37
N ARG A 122 -6.23 3.81 -11.97
CA ARG A 122 -4.95 3.11 -11.75
C ARG A 122 -4.62 2.99 -10.27
N VAL A 123 -4.73 4.10 -9.53
CA VAL A 123 -4.42 4.12 -8.09
C VAL A 123 -5.31 3.14 -7.33
N HIS A 124 -6.63 3.14 -7.57
CA HIS A 124 -7.55 2.21 -6.92
C HIS A 124 -7.27 0.75 -7.27
N LEU A 125 -7.01 0.42 -8.54
CA LEU A 125 -6.68 -0.94 -8.95
C LEU A 125 -5.37 -1.43 -8.31
N VAL A 126 -4.34 -0.58 -8.25
CA VAL A 126 -3.08 -0.88 -7.59
C VAL A 126 -3.28 -1.08 -6.10
N GLN A 127 -4.09 -0.25 -5.43
CA GLN A 127 -4.44 -0.41 -4.02
C GLN A 127 -5.21 -1.72 -3.75
N ALA A 128 -6.16 -2.07 -4.62
CA ALA A 128 -6.90 -3.32 -4.56
C ALA A 128 -5.97 -4.52 -4.70
N LEU A 129 -5.06 -4.52 -5.67
CA LEU A 129 -4.08 -5.60 -5.85
C LEU A 129 -3.12 -5.71 -4.65
N ILE A 130 -2.61 -4.58 -4.15
CA ILE A 130 -1.79 -4.54 -2.92
C ILE A 130 -2.54 -5.14 -1.73
N LEU A 131 -3.83 -4.87 -1.61
CA LEU A 131 -4.66 -5.43 -0.54
C LEU A 131 -4.77 -6.97 -0.66
N LEU A 132 -5.01 -7.48 -1.87
CA LEU A 132 -5.07 -8.92 -2.14
C LEU A 132 -3.75 -9.63 -1.80
N VAL A 133 -2.60 -9.03 -2.16
CA VAL A 133 -1.27 -9.53 -1.80
C VAL A 133 -1.05 -9.49 -0.28
N ASN A 134 -1.40 -8.38 0.38
CA ASN A 134 -1.27 -8.26 1.84
C ASN A 134 -2.12 -9.28 2.60
N ARG A 135 -3.24 -9.72 2.02
CA ARG A 135 -4.14 -10.74 2.57
C ARG A 135 -3.71 -12.16 2.22
N LYS A 136 -2.61 -12.33 1.46
CA LYS A 136 -2.09 -13.63 0.98
C LYS A 136 -3.06 -14.39 0.07
N ILE A 137 -3.92 -13.65 -0.64
CA ILE A 137 -4.75 -14.22 -1.71
C ILE A 137 -3.89 -14.43 -2.95
N VAL A 138 -2.93 -13.52 -3.17
CA VAL A 138 -1.96 -13.55 -4.26
C VAL A 138 -0.56 -13.45 -3.67
N ASP A 139 0.40 -14.16 -4.23
CA ASP A 139 1.79 -14.05 -3.81
C ASP A 139 2.49 -12.86 -4.47
N LEU A 140 3.43 -12.25 -3.73
CA LEU A 140 4.25 -11.14 -4.27
C LEU A 140 5.09 -11.61 -5.47
N GLU A 141 5.49 -12.88 -5.49
CA GLU A 141 6.28 -13.47 -6.57
C GLU A 141 5.55 -13.33 -7.91
N ASP A 142 4.25 -13.61 -7.94
CA ASP A 142 3.43 -13.60 -9.15
C ASP A 142 3.10 -12.18 -9.64
N THR A 143 3.14 -11.20 -8.73
CA THR A 143 2.80 -9.79 -9.02
C THR A 143 4.02 -8.88 -9.16
N MET A 144 5.22 -9.41 -8.90
CA MET A 144 6.46 -8.64 -8.86
C MET A 144 6.73 -7.93 -10.19
N GLU A 145 6.59 -8.64 -11.31
CA GLU A 145 6.86 -8.07 -12.63
C GLU A 145 5.90 -6.93 -12.98
N LEU A 146 4.60 -7.09 -12.67
CA LEU A 146 3.59 -6.05 -12.84
C LEU A 146 3.91 -4.81 -11.98
N PHE A 147 4.26 -4.98 -10.71
CA PHE A 147 4.66 -3.84 -9.88
C PHE A 147 5.95 -3.17 -10.35
N MET A 148 6.87 -3.91 -10.97
CA MET A 148 8.06 -3.34 -11.60
C MET A 148 7.70 -2.52 -12.85
N GLU A 149 6.79 -3.03 -13.67
CA GLU A 149 6.30 -2.29 -14.84
C GLU A 149 5.55 -1.02 -14.44
N LEU A 150 4.67 -1.10 -13.43
CA LEU A 150 3.94 0.06 -12.91
C LEU A 150 4.86 1.18 -12.40
N GLN A 151 6.06 0.86 -11.93
CA GLN A 151 7.06 1.87 -11.56
C GLN A 151 7.71 2.58 -12.75
N VAL A 152 7.68 1.96 -13.92
CA VAL A 152 8.15 2.55 -15.18
C VAL A 152 7.04 3.41 -15.78
N ILE A 153 5.86 2.83 -16.00
CA ILE A 153 4.78 3.44 -16.78
C ILE A 153 3.79 4.28 -15.97
N GLY A 154 3.68 4.05 -14.65
CA GLY A 154 2.68 4.68 -13.80
C GLY A 154 2.90 6.17 -13.57
N ASP A 155 1.90 6.84 -13.03
CA ASP A 155 2.03 8.21 -12.52
C ASP A 155 2.75 8.24 -11.16
N ARG A 156 3.13 9.43 -10.69
CA ARG A 156 3.93 9.61 -9.46
C ARG A 156 3.32 8.88 -8.25
N ALA A 157 1.99 8.84 -8.12
CA ALA A 157 1.32 8.16 -7.02
C ALA A 157 1.46 6.64 -7.14
N VAL A 158 1.20 6.08 -8.33
CA VAL A 158 1.36 4.64 -8.61
C VAL A 158 2.80 4.19 -8.42
N LYS A 159 3.79 4.95 -8.90
CA LYS A 159 5.22 4.63 -8.71
C LYS A 159 5.57 4.54 -7.23
N LYS A 160 5.09 5.49 -6.41
CA LYS A 160 5.32 5.50 -4.97
C LYS A 160 4.63 4.31 -4.28
N LEU A 161 3.39 3.99 -4.67
CA LEU A 161 2.64 2.86 -4.12
C LEU A 161 3.31 1.52 -4.44
N ALA A 162 3.68 1.29 -5.70
CA ALA A 162 4.33 0.05 -6.13
C ALA A 162 5.71 -0.14 -5.46
N PHE A 163 6.55 0.90 -5.47
CA PHE A 163 7.85 0.87 -4.78
C PHE A 163 7.70 0.56 -3.29
N SER A 164 6.83 1.33 -2.61
CA SER A 164 6.58 1.15 -1.18
C SER A 164 6.05 -0.25 -0.90
N HIS A 165 5.11 -0.76 -1.69
CA HIS A 165 4.56 -2.09 -1.48
C HIS A 165 5.63 -3.19 -1.59
N ILE A 166 6.48 -3.17 -2.62
CA ILE A 166 7.54 -4.17 -2.78
C ILE A 166 8.47 -4.16 -1.56
N VAL A 167 9.00 -3.00 -1.19
CA VAL A 167 9.92 -2.85 -0.05
C VAL A 167 9.28 -3.33 1.25
N HIS A 168 8.06 -2.86 1.55
CA HIS A 168 7.37 -3.22 2.80
C HIS A 168 6.97 -4.68 2.85
N SER A 169 6.54 -5.27 1.73
CA SER A 169 6.17 -6.69 1.66
C SER A 169 7.39 -7.58 1.89
N ILE A 170 8.53 -7.26 1.29
CA ILE A 170 9.79 -7.99 1.50
C ILE A 170 10.26 -7.82 2.96
N ARG A 171 10.23 -6.60 3.50
CA ARG A 171 10.59 -6.34 4.91
C ARG A 171 9.71 -7.14 5.87
N ARG A 172 8.38 -7.11 5.66
CA ARG A 172 7.40 -7.82 6.50
C ARG A 172 7.62 -9.33 6.45
N MET A 173 7.90 -9.87 5.26
CA MET A 173 8.21 -11.30 5.08
C MET A 173 9.45 -11.74 5.86
N ASN A 174 10.43 -10.84 6.02
CA ASN A 174 11.70 -11.09 6.71
C ASN A 174 11.73 -10.61 8.18
N GLN A 175 10.61 -10.11 8.72
CA GLN A 175 10.59 -9.45 10.04
C GLN A 175 10.89 -10.41 11.21
N LYS A 176 10.41 -11.67 11.12
CA LYS A 176 10.62 -12.68 12.16
C LYS A 176 11.80 -13.61 11.86
N HIS A 177 11.87 -14.07 10.62
CA HIS A 177 12.89 -14.98 10.12
C HIS A 177 13.13 -14.67 8.64
N LYS A 178 14.36 -14.86 8.15
CA LYS A 178 14.70 -14.64 6.74
C LYS A 178 14.07 -15.71 5.85
N ASN A 179 13.15 -15.34 4.97
CA ASN A 179 12.55 -16.31 4.04
C ASN A 179 13.46 -16.50 2.80
N GLU A 180 14.55 -17.25 2.98
CA GLU A 180 15.59 -17.42 1.95
C GLU A 180 15.04 -17.94 0.61
N ALA A 181 14.05 -18.83 0.62
CA ALA A 181 13.45 -19.37 -0.60
C ALA A 181 12.74 -18.27 -1.42
N LYS A 182 11.87 -17.48 -0.77
CA LYS A 182 11.17 -16.35 -1.43
C LYS A 182 12.14 -15.23 -1.79
N ASN A 183 13.10 -14.91 -0.90
CA ASN A 183 14.13 -13.91 -1.15
C ASN A 183 14.95 -14.26 -2.40
N ARG A 184 15.40 -15.51 -2.54
CA ARG A 184 16.20 -15.94 -3.70
C ARG A 184 15.46 -15.79 -5.02
N LYS A 185 14.16 -16.04 -5.06
CA LYS A 185 13.31 -15.82 -6.24
C LYS A 185 13.15 -14.32 -6.55
N LEU A 186 12.79 -13.51 -5.56
CA LEU A 186 12.60 -12.06 -5.73
C LEU A 186 13.90 -11.34 -6.10
N GLN A 187 15.02 -11.70 -5.47
CA GLN A 187 16.36 -11.27 -5.85
C GLN A 187 16.66 -11.67 -7.31
N GLY A 188 16.34 -12.90 -7.71
CA GLY A 188 16.54 -13.37 -9.08
C GLY A 188 15.82 -12.51 -10.12
N ILE A 189 14.57 -12.10 -9.83
CA ILE A 189 13.81 -11.18 -10.68
C ILE A 189 14.51 -9.82 -10.74
N LEU A 190 14.84 -9.21 -9.59
CA LEU A 190 15.45 -7.89 -9.54
C LEU A 190 16.84 -7.85 -10.19
N PHE A 191 17.67 -8.88 -9.98
CA PHE A 191 18.99 -8.95 -10.60
C PHE A 191 18.89 -9.03 -12.13
N LYS A 192 17.96 -9.83 -12.67
CA LYS A 192 17.69 -9.86 -14.11
C LYS A 192 17.27 -8.49 -14.64
N LEU A 193 16.46 -7.75 -13.88
CA LEU A 193 16.02 -6.41 -14.29
C LEU A 193 17.14 -5.37 -14.23
N VAL A 194 18.04 -5.43 -13.26
CA VAL A 194 19.20 -4.53 -13.17
C VAL A 194 20.16 -4.74 -14.33
N GLN A 195 20.33 -5.98 -14.78
CA GLN A 195 21.18 -6.34 -15.93
C GLN A 195 20.49 -6.11 -17.29
N GLY A 196 19.23 -5.70 -17.30
CA GLY A 196 18.46 -5.48 -18.52
C GLY A 196 18.85 -4.17 -19.23
N GLU A 197 18.69 -4.15 -20.55
CA GLU A 197 19.03 -2.97 -21.37
C GLU A 197 18.10 -1.76 -21.13
N GLU A 198 16.89 -1.99 -20.61
CA GLU A 198 15.90 -0.94 -20.40
C GLU A 198 16.26 -0.11 -19.15
N GLU A 199 16.84 1.07 -19.39
CA GLU A 199 17.38 1.95 -18.35
C GLU A 199 16.39 2.25 -17.22
N SER A 200 15.11 2.49 -17.52
CA SER A 200 14.16 2.94 -16.51
C SER A 200 13.78 1.83 -15.53
N ARG A 201 13.56 0.60 -16.01
CA ARG A 201 13.31 -0.61 -15.21
C ARG A 201 14.56 -1.02 -14.45
N ALA A 202 15.74 -0.98 -15.08
CA ALA A 202 17.01 -1.28 -14.43
C ALA A 202 17.25 -0.33 -13.24
N LYS A 203 17.06 0.97 -13.42
CA LYS A 203 17.15 1.96 -12.32
C LYS A 203 16.16 1.71 -11.20
N ARG A 204 14.91 1.36 -11.51
CA ARG A 204 13.89 1.05 -10.49
C ARG A 204 14.28 -0.19 -9.69
N ALA A 205 14.72 -1.25 -10.36
CA ALA A 205 15.19 -2.46 -9.70
C ALA A 205 16.41 -2.19 -8.81
N PHE A 206 17.38 -1.43 -9.32
CA PHE A 206 18.56 -1.01 -8.58
C PHE A 206 18.19 -0.21 -7.32
N THR A 207 17.25 0.73 -7.43
CA THR A 207 16.79 1.53 -6.28
C THR A 207 16.19 0.65 -5.18
N ILE A 208 15.41 -0.38 -5.55
CA ILE A 208 14.85 -1.34 -4.59
C ILE A 208 15.94 -2.16 -3.91
N LEU A 209 16.93 -2.66 -4.66
CA LEU A 209 18.07 -3.39 -4.08
C LEU A 209 18.84 -2.53 -3.08
N CYS A 210 19.11 -1.27 -3.43
CA CYS A 210 19.79 -0.33 -2.55
C CYS A 210 19.01 -0.07 -1.26
N ASP A 211 17.71 0.16 -1.36
CA ASP A 211 16.85 0.39 -0.20
C ASP A 211 16.79 -0.83 0.73
N LEU A 212 16.60 -2.04 0.18
CA LEU A 212 16.56 -3.28 0.95
C LEU A 212 17.91 -3.62 1.60
N HIS A 213 19.02 -3.32 0.93
CA HIS A 213 20.37 -3.51 1.47
C HIS A 213 20.66 -2.51 2.60
N ARG A 214 20.29 -1.23 2.44
CA ARG A 214 20.41 -0.20 3.48
C ARG A 214 19.58 -0.52 4.73
N ARG A 215 18.36 -1.03 4.53
CA ARG A 215 17.46 -1.45 5.63
C ARG A 215 17.86 -2.78 6.27
N ARG A 216 19.01 -3.37 5.89
CA ARG A 216 19.51 -4.68 6.37
C ARG A 216 18.56 -5.85 6.15
N VAL A 217 17.62 -5.73 5.21
CA VAL A 217 16.68 -6.81 4.89
C VAL A 217 17.38 -7.84 4.01
N TRP A 218 18.03 -7.37 2.94
CA TRP A 218 18.87 -8.19 2.06
C TRP A 218 20.32 -7.76 2.18
N PHE A 219 20.91 -8.12 3.30
CA PHE A 219 22.32 -7.90 3.60
C PHE A 219 23.07 -9.23 3.42
N ASP A 220 23.33 -9.55 2.16
CA ASP A 220 24.03 -10.76 1.73
C ASP A 220 24.98 -10.45 0.56
N ASP A 221 25.95 -11.35 0.35
CA ASP A 221 26.96 -11.16 -0.71
C ASP A 221 26.30 -11.02 -2.09
N ARG A 222 25.22 -11.75 -2.37
CA ARG A 222 24.57 -11.69 -3.69
C ARG A 222 24.03 -10.30 -4.01
N THR A 223 23.37 -9.68 -3.04
CA THR A 223 22.81 -8.34 -3.16
C THR A 223 23.93 -7.30 -3.22
N ALA A 224 24.98 -7.46 -2.40
CA ALA A 224 26.14 -6.57 -2.43
C ALA A 224 26.86 -6.60 -3.79
N ASN A 225 27.16 -7.79 -4.31
CA ASN A 225 27.77 -7.95 -5.64
C ASN A 225 26.86 -7.38 -6.73
N ALA A 226 25.54 -7.62 -6.69
CA ALA A 226 24.63 -7.04 -7.68
C ALA A 226 24.58 -5.50 -7.65
N ILE A 227 24.73 -4.87 -6.47
CA ILE A 227 24.83 -3.41 -6.35
C ILE A 227 26.15 -2.91 -6.95
N CYS A 228 27.25 -3.61 -6.68
CA CYS A 228 28.57 -3.25 -7.23
C CYS A 228 28.65 -3.48 -8.74
N ASP A 229 28.12 -4.59 -9.26
CA ASP A 229 28.05 -4.90 -10.69
C ASP A 229 27.29 -3.83 -11.48
N ALA A 230 26.31 -3.15 -10.86
CA ALA A 230 25.60 -2.04 -11.48
C ALA A 230 26.52 -0.84 -11.82
N CYS A 231 27.71 -0.75 -11.23
CA CYS A 231 28.73 0.23 -11.61
C CYS A 231 29.33 -0.04 -13.00
N PHE A 232 29.20 -1.25 -13.52
CA PHE A 232 29.68 -1.62 -14.87
C PHE A 232 28.54 -1.70 -15.89
N HIS A 233 27.35 -1.24 -15.53
CA HIS A 233 26.19 -1.29 -16.42
C HIS A 233 26.35 -0.37 -17.64
N PRO A 234 25.93 -0.77 -18.85
CA PRO A 234 26.12 0.02 -20.09
C PRO A 234 25.43 1.40 -20.06
N SER A 235 24.32 1.56 -19.33
CA SER A 235 23.71 2.87 -19.09
C SER A 235 24.56 3.71 -18.13
N SER A 236 25.19 4.77 -18.66
CA SER A 236 25.99 5.74 -17.89
C SER A 236 25.24 6.33 -16.70
N ARG A 237 23.93 6.54 -16.82
CA ARG A 237 23.12 7.09 -15.73
C ARG A 237 22.91 6.11 -14.57
N LEU A 238 22.83 4.80 -14.87
CA LEU A 238 22.76 3.78 -13.82
C LEU A 238 24.14 3.59 -13.18
N MET A 239 25.19 3.51 -13.98
CA MET A 239 26.59 3.49 -13.52
C MET A 239 26.90 4.65 -12.56
N THR A 240 26.63 5.89 -12.97
CA THR A 240 26.87 7.07 -12.13
C THR A 240 26.03 7.05 -10.85
N ALA A 241 24.78 6.54 -10.92
CA ALA A 241 23.94 6.39 -9.73
C ALA A 241 24.51 5.34 -8.77
N ALA A 242 25.03 4.23 -9.29
CA ALA A 242 25.65 3.18 -8.49
C ALA A 242 26.95 3.65 -7.82
N ILE A 243 27.84 4.29 -8.58
CA ILE A 243 29.09 4.86 -8.05
C ILE A 243 28.79 5.93 -6.99
N SER A 244 27.89 6.87 -7.28
CA SER A 244 27.47 7.91 -6.31
C SER A 244 26.90 7.30 -5.03
N LEU A 245 26.13 6.22 -5.16
CA LEU A 245 25.54 5.52 -4.02
C LEU A 245 26.59 4.79 -3.18
N LEU A 246 27.59 4.17 -3.80
CA LEU A 246 28.68 3.50 -3.09
C LEU A 246 29.57 4.51 -2.36
N ILE A 247 29.90 5.64 -2.98
CA ILE A 247 30.67 6.73 -2.35
C ILE A 247 29.86 7.35 -1.20
N GLY A 248 28.58 7.61 -1.42
CA GLY A 248 27.68 8.21 -0.44
C GLY A 248 27.06 7.22 0.54
N TYR A 249 27.49 5.94 0.55
CA TYR A 249 26.77 4.88 1.24
C TYR A 249 26.71 5.10 2.76
N GLU A 250 27.76 5.68 3.33
CA GLU A 250 27.87 6.00 4.75
C GLU A 250 27.16 7.30 5.14
N ASN A 251 26.93 8.19 4.19
CA ASN A 251 26.36 9.52 4.43
C ASN A 251 24.83 9.55 4.36
N VAL A 252 24.20 8.51 3.81
CA VAL A 252 22.74 8.42 3.72
C VAL A 252 22.22 7.86 5.04
N GLU A 253 21.66 8.76 5.86
CA GLU A 253 20.94 8.40 7.08
C GLU A 253 19.98 7.25 6.79
N GLN A 254 19.98 6.21 7.64
CA GLN A 254 18.97 5.16 7.57
C GLN A 254 17.60 5.81 7.82
N GLU A 255 16.85 6.07 6.75
CA GLU A 255 15.45 6.49 6.82
C GLU A 255 14.63 5.32 7.40
N ASP A 256 14.62 5.24 8.72
CA ASP A 256 13.72 4.37 9.44
C ASP A 256 12.33 5.00 9.35
N ASP A 257 11.58 4.64 8.30
CA ASP A 257 10.15 4.92 8.13
C ASP A 257 9.37 4.30 9.29
N SER A 258 9.39 4.96 10.44
CA SER A 258 8.44 4.72 11.51
C SER A 258 7.15 5.46 11.16
N ASP A 259 6.19 4.69 10.65
CA ASP A 259 4.76 4.99 10.53
C ASP A 259 4.35 6.18 9.67
N ALA A 260 3.97 5.86 8.42
CA ALA A 260 2.91 6.56 7.70
C ALA A 260 1.56 6.39 8.44
N SER A 261 1.40 7.06 9.59
CA SER A 261 0.12 7.48 10.17
C SER A 261 0.33 8.32 11.44
N SER A 262 0.93 9.49 11.30
CA SER A 262 0.58 10.63 12.15
C SER A 262 0.97 11.92 11.46
N GLU A 263 -0.02 12.63 10.94
CA GLU A 263 0.09 14.06 10.71
C GLU A 263 0.38 14.74 12.05
N ASP A 264 1.59 15.28 12.19
CA ASP A 264 1.85 16.57 12.82
C ASP A 264 3.35 16.87 12.70
N GLU A 265 3.68 17.65 11.68
CA GLU A 265 4.86 18.50 11.62
C GLU A 265 4.83 19.46 12.83
N ALA A 266 5.62 19.18 13.85
CA ALA A 266 5.94 20.16 14.89
C ALA A 266 7.31 19.89 15.51
N SER A 267 8.31 20.57 14.95
CA SER A 267 9.49 21.14 15.63
C SER A 267 10.32 20.20 16.51
N GLN A 268 11.42 19.73 15.91
CA GLN A 268 12.60 19.20 16.60
C GLN A 268 13.18 20.28 17.53
N ASN A 269 12.89 20.21 18.83
CA ASN A 269 13.67 20.90 19.86
C ASN A 269 14.62 19.87 20.50
N PRO A 270 15.95 20.01 20.34
CA PRO A 270 16.90 18.93 20.63
C PRO A 270 17.35 18.85 22.11
N ASN A 271 16.68 19.52 23.05
CA ASN A 271 17.07 19.45 24.46
C ASN A 271 15.86 19.44 25.39
N ILE A 272 15.37 18.25 25.73
CA ILE A 272 14.36 18.06 26.77
C ILE A 272 14.94 17.10 27.81
N ILE A 273 15.43 17.68 28.91
CA ILE A 273 15.81 16.92 30.11
C ILE A 273 14.51 16.50 30.79
N LEU A 274 14.22 15.19 30.80
CA LEU A 274 13.09 14.64 31.53
C LEU A 274 13.34 14.79 33.04
N SER A 275 12.64 15.73 33.69
CA SER A 275 12.72 15.91 35.14
C SER A 275 11.82 14.90 35.87
N LYS A 276 12.22 14.47 37.08
CA LYS A 276 11.41 13.59 37.96
C LYS A 276 10.02 14.20 38.26
N GLU A 277 9.91 15.52 38.19
CA GLU A 277 8.66 16.25 38.38
C GLU A 277 7.68 16.11 37.22
N ASP A 278 8.15 16.00 35.97
CA ASP A 278 7.28 15.88 34.80
C ASP A 278 6.59 14.51 34.76
N VAL A 279 7.28 13.47 35.20
CA VAL A 279 6.74 12.13 35.39
C VAL A 279 5.67 12.12 36.48
N TYR A 280 5.91 12.81 37.60
CA TYR A 280 4.95 12.92 38.71
C TYR A 280 3.69 13.70 38.30
N LYS A 281 3.86 14.84 37.61
CA LYS A 281 2.75 15.67 37.12
C LYS A 281 1.89 14.94 36.08
N ALA A 282 2.46 14.04 35.28
CA ALA A 282 1.72 13.23 34.31
C ALA A 282 0.80 12.20 34.98
N ASN A 283 1.24 11.58 36.07
CA ASN A 283 0.48 10.51 36.74
C ASN A 283 -0.47 11.03 37.84
N HIS A 284 -0.12 12.11 38.54
CA HIS A 284 -0.81 12.48 39.79
C HIS A 284 -1.52 13.84 39.77
N LYS A 285 -1.31 14.71 38.77
CA LYS A 285 -1.87 16.08 38.78
C LYS A 285 -2.74 16.42 37.56
N GLY A 286 -4.03 16.72 37.81
CA GLY A 286 -5.00 17.21 36.82
C GLY A 286 -6.20 16.28 36.61
N THR A 287 -7.13 16.69 35.72
CA THR A 287 -8.29 15.89 35.30
C THR A 287 -7.87 14.67 34.47
N SER A 288 -8.76 13.66 34.33
CA SER A 288 -8.50 12.44 33.55
C SER A 288 -8.03 12.73 32.11
N ALA A 289 -8.68 13.69 31.44
CA ALA A 289 -8.30 14.15 30.10
C ALA A 289 -6.91 14.83 30.07
N SER A 290 -6.57 15.61 31.10
CA SER A 290 -5.26 16.26 31.23
C SER A 290 -4.13 15.24 31.47
N LYS A 291 -4.36 14.24 32.32
CA LYS A 291 -3.42 13.15 32.58
C LYS A 291 -3.12 12.33 31.31
N LYS A 292 -4.15 12.01 30.51
CA LYS A 292 -3.99 11.30 29.22
C LYS A 292 -3.08 12.08 28.25
N LYS A 293 -3.29 13.39 28.11
CA LYS A 293 -2.44 14.25 27.26
C LYS A 293 -1.00 14.33 27.76
N LYS A 294 -0.79 14.48 29.07
CA LYS A 294 0.57 14.54 29.67
C LYS A 294 1.32 13.22 29.53
N LYS A 295 0.64 12.09 29.71
CA LYS A 295 1.21 10.75 29.50
C LYS A 295 1.64 10.53 28.04
N ALA A 296 0.79 10.91 27.08
CA ALA A 296 1.13 10.82 25.65
C ALA A 296 2.36 11.69 25.28
N LYS A 297 2.48 12.90 25.87
CA LYS A 297 3.66 13.76 25.69
C LYS A 297 4.92 13.10 26.28
N LEU A 298 4.82 12.53 27.48
CA LEU A 298 5.93 11.84 28.13
C LEU A 298 6.41 10.63 27.32
N GLU A 299 5.49 9.81 26.84
CA GLU A 299 5.82 8.65 25.99
C GLU A 299 6.49 9.05 24.67
N ARG A 300 6.11 10.20 24.08
CA ARG A 300 6.75 10.74 22.88
C ARG A 300 8.21 11.15 23.16
N VAL A 301 8.46 11.81 24.29
CA VAL A 301 9.82 12.23 24.70
C VAL A 301 10.70 11.02 25.07
N VAL A 302 10.14 10.02 25.75
CA VAL A 302 10.87 8.77 26.05
C VAL A 302 11.23 8.02 24.77
N ARG A 303 10.32 8.00 23.77
CA ARG A 303 10.60 7.41 22.46
C ARG A 303 11.71 8.17 21.72
N SER A 304 11.71 9.51 21.74
CA SER A 304 12.79 10.29 21.11
C SER A 304 14.14 10.10 21.80
N MET A 305 14.18 10.05 23.14
CA MET A 305 15.41 9.77 23.88
C MET A 305 15.95 8.36 23.60
N LYS A 306 15.09 7.33 23.57
CA LYS A 306 15.49 5.97 23.22
C LYS A 306 16.01 5.87 21.79
N ARG A 307 15.47 6.67 20.86
CA ARG A 307 15.97 6.79 19.48
C ARG A 307 17.37 7.41 19.45
N GLN A 308 17.59 8.49 20.20
CA GLN A 308 18.89 9.15 20.29
C GLN A 308 19.94 8.25 20.94
N GLN A 309 19.56 7.49 21.95
CA GLN A 309 20.45 6.54 22.62
C GLN A 309 20.80 5.34 21.71
N ARG A 310 19.89 4.89 20.85
CA ARG A 310 20.22 3.90 19.79
C ARG A 310 21.18 4.49 18.77
N LYS A 311 20.95 5.73 18.33
CA LYS A 311 21.82 6.46 17.39
C LYS A 311 23.25 6.59 17.92
N SER A 312 23.42 7.01 19.18
CA SER A 312 24.75 7.14 19.79
C SER A 312 25.46 5.79 19.97
N ASN A 313 24.70 4.71 20.19
CA ASN A 313 25.26 3.37 20.35
C ASN A 313 25.64 2.75 18.99
N GLU A 314 24.93 3.11 17.92
CA GLU A 314 25.26 2.74 16.53
C GLU A 314 26.49 3.53 16.02
N GLU A 315 26.63 4.81 16.36
CA GLU A 315 27.79 5.65 16.01
C GLU A 315 29.08 5.22 16.74
N SER A 316 28.97 4.63 17.94
CA SER A 316 30.13 4.16 18.72
C SER A 316 30.66 2.79 18.25
N GLY A 317 29.89 2.05 17.45
CA GLY A 317 30.33 0.80 16.83
C GLY A 317 30.81 1.07 15.41
N SER A 318 32.12 1.28 15.22
CA SER A 318 32.75 1.28 13.90
C SER A 318 32.29 0.07 13.10
N ASN A 319 31.36 0.26 12.17
CA ASN A 319 30.86 -0.81 11.34
C ASN A 319 30.89 -0.35 9.90
N TYR A 320 31.93 -0.79 9.19
CA TYR A 320 32.04 -0.72 7.75
C TYR A 320 30.96 -1.59 7.10
N TYR A 321 29.80 -0.98 6.90
CA TYR A 321 28.57 -1.62 6.47
C TYR A 321 28.27 -1.42 4.97
N SER A 322 29.30 -1.02 4.22
CA SER A 322 29.24 -0.78 2.78
C SER A 322 29.09 -2.10 2.01
N PRO A 323 28.36 -2.12 0.87
CA PRO A 323 28.35 -3.28 -0.04
C PRO A 323 29.75 -3.75 -0.43
N LEU A 324 30.73 -2.84 -0.46
CA LEU A 324 32.13 -3.12 -0.82
C LEU A 324 32.81 -4.15 0.09
N THR A 325 32.37 -4.31 1.35
CA THR A 325 32.98 -5.28 2.28
C THR A 325 32.52 -6.72 2.04
N TYR A 326 31.52 -6.94 1.19
CA TYR A 326 30.92 -8.26 0.88
C TYR A 326 31.13 -8.68 -0.58
N LEU A 327 32.09 -8.05 -1.27
CA LEU A 327 32.47 -8.40 -2.62
C LEU A 327 33.15 -9.77 -2.67
N LYS A 328 32.77 -10.58 -3.66
CA LYS A 328 33.41 -11.88 -3.89
C LYS A 328 34.76 -11.74 -4.58
N ASP A 329 34.87 -10.77 -5.48
CA ASP A 329 36.11 -10.45 -6.18
C ASP A 329 36.25 -8.92 -6.24
N PRO A 330 37.01 -8.33 -5.31
CA PRO A 330 37.21 -6.87 -5.26
C PRO A 330 38.34 -6.36 -6.18
N GLN A 331 39.10 -7.25 -6.82
CA GLN A 331 40.23 -6.92 -7.70
C GLN A 331 39.78 -6.74 -9.16
#